data_AF-A0A8D8J0U5-F1
#
_entry.id   AF-A0A8D8J0U5-F1
#
_cell.length_a   1.000
_cell.length_b   1.000
_cell.length_c   1.000
_cell.angle_alpha   90.00
_cell.angle_beta   90.00
_cell.angle_gamma   90.00
#
_symmetry.space_group_name_H-M   'P 1'
#
loop_
_entity.id
_entity.type
_entity.pdbx_description
1 polymer ?
#
loop_
_entity_poly.entity_id
_entity_poly.type
_entity_poly.pdbx_seq_one_letter_code
_entity_poly.pdbx_strand_id
1 'polypeptide(L)'
;SHKVANAFWLWTFQGRLLQKNNKERFCQLLWRPRPPSLLTQEQIKLIKKDLKKYSKIFEQKDRLSQSKASKELVDKRRTMMEEYRKHRKRAMDMYQEQRPLRLELRGGVDTDELDSNVDDWE
;
A
#
# COMPACT_ATOMS: atom_id res chain seq x y z
N SER A 1 -18.71 -22.70 6.80
CA SER A 1 -17.38 -22.08 6.57
C SER A 1 -17.45 -21.25 5.30
N HIS A 2 -17.32 -19.93 5.39
CA HIS A 2 -17.30 -19.05 4.21
C HIS A 2 -15.97 -19.25 3.47
N LYS A 3 -15.98 -20.01 2.38
CA LYS A 3 -14.76 -20.48 1.67
C LYS A 3 -14.11 -19.43 0.75
N VAL A 4 -14.73 -18.26 0.55
CA VAL A 4 -14.38 -17.35 -0.55
C VAL A 4 -13.50 -16.17 -0.10
N ALA A 5 -13.53 -15.77 1.18
CA ALA A 5 -12.67 -14.70 1.68
C ALA A 5 -12.50 -14.77 3.21
N ASN A 6 -11.40 -15.37 3.66
CA ASN A 6 -10.99 -15.32 5.06
C ASN A 6 -10.27 -13.99 5.30
N ALA A 7 -11.01 -12.94 5.65
CA ALA A 7 -10.48 -11.61 5.85
C ALA A 7 -11.27 -10.81 6.87
N PHE A 8 -10.63 -9.81 7.48
CA PHE A 8 -11.32 -8.77 8.25
C PHE A 8 -11.11 -7.40 7.62
N TRP A 9 -12.15 -6.58 7.73
CA TRP A 9 -12.21 -5.26 7.13
C TRP A 9 -12.39 -4.26 8.27
N LEU A 10 -11.50 -3.29 8.33
CA LEU A 10 -11.53 -2.23 9.32
C LEU A 10 -12.09 -0.97 8.68
N TRP A 11 -13.15 -0.45 9.26
CA TRP A 11 -13.85 0.74 8.78
C TRP A 11 -13.78 1.85 9.83
N THR A 12 -13.71 3.10 9.39
CA THR A 12 -14.02 4.22 10.27
C THR A 12 -15.51 4.24 10.59
N PHE A 13 -15.90 4.94 11.65
CA PHE A 13 -17.32 5.16 11.96
C PHE A 13 -18.06 5.94 10.84
N GLN A 14 -17.32 6.63 9.96
CA GLN A 14 -17.85 7.33 8.79
C GLN A 14 -18.02 6.42 7.56
N GLY A 15 -17.68 5.12 7.68
CA GLY A 15 -17.78 4.17 6.58
C GLY A 15 -16.60 4.19 5.60
N ARG A 16 -15.48 4.84 5.95
CA ARG A 16 -14.26 4.77 5.13
C ARG A 16 -13.48 3.50 5.43
N LEU A 17 -13.11 2.73 4.41
CA LEU A 17 -12.25 1.56 4.56
C LEU A 17 -10.84 2.01 5.00
N LEU A 18 -10.39 1.56 6.18
CA LEU A 18 -9.04 1.76 6.68
C LEU A 18 -8.10 0.67 6.20
N GLN A 19 -8.53 -0.59 6.33
CA GLN A 19 -7.67 -1.74 6.03
C GLN A 19 -8.50 -2.97 5.67
N LYS A 20 -7.99 -3.73 4.70
CA LYS A 20 -8.49 -5.06 4.37
C LYS A 20 -7.34 -6.04 4.58
N ASN A 21 -7.52 -7.00 5.48
CA ASN A 21 -6.50 -7.99 5.80
C ASN A 21 -7.02 -9.38 5.50
N ASN A 22 -6.40 -10.03 4.51
CA ASN A 22 -6.64 -11.44 4.26
C ASN A 22 -5.80 -12.28 5.23
N LYS A 23 -6.41 -13.27 5.86
CA LYS A 23 -5.77 -14.19 6.81
C LYS A 23 -6.16 -15.62 6.46
N GLU A 24 -5.16 -16.46 6.26
CA GLU A 24 -5.39 -17.88 6.07
C GLU A 24 -5.98 -18.49 7.35
N ARG A 25 -7.02 -19.34 7.22
CA ARG A 25 -7.72 -19.97 8.35
C ARG A 25 -8.18 -18.97 9.43
N PHE A 26 -8.84 -17.88 9.01
CA PHE A 26 -9.36 -16.88 9.93
C PHE A 26 -10.46 -17.46 10.84
N CYS A 27 -10.22 -17.49 12.15
CA CYS A 27 -11.20 -17.97 13.13
C CYS A 27 -12.14 -16.85 13.58
N GLN A 28 -11.61 -15.81 14.23
CA GLN A 28 -12.41 -14.74 14.81
C GLN A 28 -11.57 -13.48 15.03
N LEU A 29 -12.22 -12.32 14.96
CA LEU A 29 -11.70 -11.05 15.47
C LEU A 29 -12.73 -10.44 16.42
N LEU A 30 -12.29 -10.13 17.64
CA LEU A 30 -13.06 -9.39 18.62
C LEU A 30 -12.21 -8.25 19.17
N TRP A 31 -12.83 -7.11 19.42
CA TRP A 31 -12.17 -6.02 20.13
C TRP A 31 -12.00 -6.41 21.60
N ARG A 32 -10.83 -6.13 22.16
CA ARG A 32 -10.65 -6.22 23.60
C ARG A 32 -11.61 -5.24 24.29
N PRO A 33 -12.42 -5.67 25.28
CA PRO A 33 -13.29 -4.75 26.02
C PRO A 33 -12.48 -3.60 26.61
N ARG A 34 -12.99 -2.38 26.46
CA ARG A 34 -12.32 -1.18 26.96
C ARG A 34 -12.49 -1.13 28.50
N PRO A 35 -11.40 -1.07 29.28
CA PRO A 35 -11.49 -0.90 30.73
C PRO A 35 -12.24 0.38 31.12
N PRO A 36 -12.80 0.44 32.34
CA PRO A 36 -13.44 1.65 32.87
C PRO A 36 -12.50 2.85 32.80
N SER A 37 -13.07 4.01 32.51
CA SER A 37 -12.31 5.26 32.48
C SER A 37 -11.76 5.57 33.86
N LEU A 38 -10.47 5.92 33.94
CA LEU A 38 -9.87 6.47 35.17
C LEU A 38 -10.29 7.92 35.44
N LEU A 39 -11.01 8.54 34.50
CA LEU A 39 -11.41 9.93 34.59
C LEU A 39 -12.62 10.09 35.50
N THR A 40 -12.58 11.12 36.34
CA THR A 40 -13.74 11.53 37.13
C THR A 40 -14.84 12.11 36.23
N GLN A 41 -16.08 12.14 36.71
CA GLN A 41 -17.19 12.72 35.95
C GLN A 41 -16.96 14.20 35.60
N GLU A 42 -16.27 14.95 36.46
CA GLU A 42 -15.92 16.35 36.23
C GLU A 42 -14.91 16.50 35.09
N GLN A 43 -13.88 15.66 35.06
CA GLN A 43 -12.89 15.63 33.96
C GLN A 43 -13.57 15.27 32.64
N ILE A 44 -14.50 14.31 32.64
CA ILE A 44 -15.26 13.95 31.43
C ILE A 44 -16.10 15.13 30.94
N LYS A 45 -16.76 15.87 31.84
CA LYS A 45 -17.54 17.07 31.48
C LYS A 45 -16.65 18.16 30.89
N LEU A 46 -15.48 18.41 31.50
CA LEU A 46 -14.51 19.38 31.01
C LEU A 46 -14.00 19.01 29.61
N ILE A 47 -13.59 17.75 29.40
CA ILE A 47 -13.13 17.25 28.10
C ILE A 47 -14.22 17.37 27.04
N LYS A 48 -15.48 17.07 27.38
CA LYS A 48 -16.62 17.25 26.46
C LYS A 48 -16.84 18.72 26.08
N LYS A 49 -16.68 19.65 27.04
CA LYS A 49 -16.80 21.09 26.81
C LYS A 49 -15.70 21.61 25.87
N ASP A 50 -14.46 21.18 26.11
CA ASP A 50 -13.29 21.63 25.36
C ASP A 50 -12.95 20.72 24.17
N LEU A 51 -13.84 19.80 23.79
CA LEU A 51 -13.60 18.80 22.76
C LEU A 51 -13.16 19.43 21.44
N LYS A 52 -13.73 20.58 21.06
CA LYS A 52 -13.37 21.30 19.83
C LYS A 52 -11.92 21.81 19.85
N LYS A 53 -11.42 22.22 21.02
CA LYS A 53 -10.02 22.65 21.21
C LYS A 53 -9.08 21.47 21.05
N TYR A 54 -9.37 20.36 21.73
CA TYR A 54 -8.57 19.14 21.64
C TYR A 54 -8.59 18.55 20.22
N SER A 55 -9.74 18.52 19.56
CA SER A 55 -9.89 18.02 18.19
C SER A 55 -8.90 18.69 17.24
N LYS A 56 -8.84 20.03 17.23
CA LYS A 56 -7.90 20.77 16.35
C LYS A 56 -6.44 20.46 16.66
N ILE A 57 -6.09 20.37 17.94
CA ILE A 57 -4.71 20.09 18.37
C ILE A 57 -4.29 18.67 17.94
N PHE A 58 -5.15 17.68 18.16
CA PHE A 58 -4.86 16.29 17.79
C PHE A 58 -4.83 16.12 16.27
N GLU A 59 -5.77 16.71 15.54
CA GLU A 59 -5.79 16.64 14.08
C GLU A 59 -4.54 17.29 13.44
N GLN A 60 -4.07 18.42 13.99
CA GLN A 60 -2.82 19.04 13.55
C GLN A 60 -1.60 18.16 13.85
N LYS A 61 -1.53 17.57 15.06
CA LYS A 61 -0.46 16.66 15.45
C LYS A 61 -0.44 15.39 14.59
N ASP A 62 -1.60 14.80 14.33
CA ASP A 62 -1.75 13.61 13.50
C ASP A 62 -1.31 13.89 12.07
N ARG A 63 -1.73 15.03 11.50
CA ARG A 63 -1.30 15.47 10.16
C ARG A 63 0.22 15.66 10.07
N LEU A 64 0.85 16.23 11.09
CA LEU A 64 2.31 16.42 11.16
C LEU A 64 3.06 15.11 11.36
N SER A 65 2.52 14.19 12.16
CA SER A 65 3.10 12.86 12.39
C SER A 65 3.06 12.03 11.11
N GLN A 66 1.90 12.00 10.45
CA GLN A 66 1.72 11.30 9.18
C GLN A 66 2.70 11.82 8.13
N SER A 67 2.90 13.15 8.01
CA SER A 67 3.82 13.72 7.03
C SER A 67 5.29 13.45 7.33
N LYS A 68 5.71 13.39 8.60
CA LYS A 68 7.10 13.10 8.98
C LYS A 68 7.46 11.63 8.84
N ALA A 69 6.64 10.73 9.38
CA ALA A 69 6.93 9.29 9.37
C ALA A 69 6.87 8.68 7.96
N SER A 70 6.08 9.28 7.05
CA SER A 70 5.98 8.78 5.68
C SER A 70 7.06 9.35 4.77
N LYS A 71 7.47 10.61 4.93
CA LYS A 71 8.21 11.32 3.86
C LYS A 71 9.54 10.68 3.52
N GLU A 72 10.41 10.42 4.49
CA GLU A 72 11.74 9.87 4.21
C GLU A 72 11.67 8.44 3.62
N LEU A 73 10.78 7.62 4.17
CA LEU A 73 10.61 6.22 3.75
C LEU A 73 9.92 6.13 2.38
N VAL A 74 8.94 7.01 2.12
CA VAL A 74 8.26 7.13 0.82
C VAL A 74 9.21 7.72 -0.22
N ASP A 75 9.98 8.75 0.11
CA ASP A 75 10.95 9.36 -0.80
C ASP A 75 12.02 8.34 -1.18
N LYS A 76 12.57 7.57 -0.23
CA LYS A 76 13.51 6.48 -0.52
C LYS A 76 12.90 5.43 -1.45
N ARG A 77 11.66 4.99 -1.20
CA ARG A 77 10.95 4.05 -2.07
C ARG A 77 10.69 4.63 -3.46
N ARG A 78 10.35 5.92 -3.54
CA ARG A 78 10.10 6.63 -4.80
C ARG A 78 11.37 6.70 -5.63
N THR A 79 12.50 7.08 -5.01
CA THR A 79 13.81 7.11 -5.67
C THR A 79 14.21 5.74 -6.20
N MET A 80 14.11 4.68 -5.39
CA MET A 80 14.42 3.31 -5.84
C MET A 80 13.54 2.87 -7.02
N MET A 81 12.24 3.21 -6.99
CA MET A 81 11.32 2.92 -8.10
C MET A 81 11.64 3.72 -9.36
N GLU A 82 12.01 5.00 -9.22
CA GLU A 82 12.42 5.85 -10.34
C GLU A 82 13.73 5.35 -10.97
N GLU A 83 14.71 4.95 -10.16
CA GLU A 83 15.97 4.35 -10.61
C GLU A 83 15.74 3.05 -11.37
N TYR A 84 14.90 2.17 -10.82
CA TYR A 84 14.52 0.93 -11.49
C TYR A 84 13.82 1.20 -12.83
N ARG A 85 12.87 2.14 -12.87
CA ARG A 85 12.19 2.54 -14.11
C ARG A 85 13.16 3.10 -15.15
N LYS A 86 14.12 3.93 -14.73
CA LYS A 86 15.18 4.47 -15.61
C LYS A 86 16.08 3.36 -16.14
N HIS A 87 16.49 2.41 -15.30
CA HIS A 87 17.28 1.26 -15.71
C HIS A 87 16.52 0.41 -16.73
N ARG A 88 15.27 0.04 -16.42
CA ARG A 88 14.41 -0.74 -17.32
C ARG A 88 14.22 -0.04 -18.66
N LYS A 89 13.97 1.27 -18.65
CA LYS A 89 13.83 2.06 -19.88
C LYS A 89 15.11 2.01 -20.72
N ARG A 90 16.28 2.28 -20.12
CA ARG A 90 17.56 2.21 -20.85
C ARG A 90 17.84 0.83 -21.43
N ALA A 91 17.58 -0.22 -20.65
CA ALA A 91 17.75 -1.60 -21.13
C ALA A 91 16.81 -1.89 -22.30
N MET A 92 15.56 -1.42 -22.24
CA MET A 92 14.59 -1.56 -23.32
C MET A 92 14.99 -0.77 -24.57
N ASP A 93 15.40 0.49 -24.40
CA ASP A 93 15.84 1.35 -25.51
C ASP A 93 17.05 0.70 -26.21
N MET A 94 18.05 0.25 -25.45
CA MET A 94 19.22 -0.46 -25.98
C MET A 94 18.83 -1.78 -26.65
N TYR A 95 17.87 -2.52 -26.09
CA TYR A 95 17.33 -3.73 -26.70
C TYR A 95 16.66 -3.46 -28.04
N GLN A 96 15.94 -2.34 -28.16
CA GLN A 96 15.28 -1.94 -29.41
C GLN A 96 16.30 -1.43 -30.44
N GLU A 97 17.30 -0.66 -30.03
CA GLU A 97 18.39 -0.20 -30.91
C GLU A 97 19.20 -1.37 -31.49
N GLN A 98 19.38 -2.44 -30.71
CA GLN A 98 20.09 -3.65 -31.16
C GLN A 98 19.22 -4.58 -32.03
N ARG A 99 17.92 -4.33 -32.15
CA ARG A 99 16.99 -5.15 -32.94
C ARG A 99 17.45 -5.38 -34.39
N PRO A 100 17.82 -4.36 -35.19
CA PRO A 100 18.29 -4.59 -36.56
C PRO A 100 19.53 -5.48 -36.64
N LEU A 101 20.50 -5.28 -35.73
CA LEU A 101 21.69 -6.12 -35.65
C LEU A 101 21.36 -7.57 -35.25
N ARG A 102 20.44 -7.76 -34.28
CA ARG A 102 19.97 -9.10 -33.90
C ARG A 102 19.27 -9.81 -35.06
N LEU A 103 18.46 -9.08 -35.83
CA LEU A 103 17.75 -9.62 -36.98
C LEU A 103 18.73 -10.07 -38.08
N GLU A 104 19.77 -9.27 -38.35
CA GLU A 104 20.83 -9.60 -39.30
C GLU A 104 21.62 -10.85 -38.86
N LEU A 105 22.05 -10.90 -37.59
CA LEU A 105 22.77 -12.04 -37.02
C LEU A 105 21.93 -13.33 -36.96
N ARG A 106 20.60 -13.22 -36.96
CA ARG A 106 19.65 -14.34 -36.97
C ARG A 106 19.15 -14.69 -38.37
N GLY A 107 19.77 -14.15 -39.43
CA GLY A 107 19.41 -14.47 -40.81
C GLY A 107 18.01 -14.01 -41.22
N GLY A 108 17.49 -12.93 -40.62
CA GLY A 108 16.17 -12.38 -40.92
C GLY A 108 15.01 -12.96 -40.11
N VAL A 109 15.25 -13.89 -39.19
CA VAL A 109 14.21 -14.46 -38.32
C VAL A 109 13.99 -13.56 -37.10
N ASP A 110 12.86 -12.84 -37.09
CA ASP A 110 12.44 -12.09 -35.90
C ASP A 110 11.91 -13.07 -34.85
N THR A 111 12.67 -13.16 -33.78
CA THR A 111 12.48 -14.07 -32.64
C THR A 111 11.95 -13.30 -31.42
N ASP A 112 11.84 -11.97 -31.51
CA ASP A 112 11.22 -11.13 -30.50
C ASP A 112 9.68 -11.14 -30.61
N GLU A 113 9.15 -11.50 -31.78
CA GLU A 113 7.71 -11.72 -32.05
C GLU A 113 7.29 -13.18 -31.99
N LEU A 114 8.23 -14.12 -31.82
CA LEU A 114 7.88 -15.51 -31.56
C LEU A 114 7.27 -15.55 -30.17
N ASP A 115 5.94 -15.72 -30.13
CA ASP A 115 5.17 -15.93 -28.93
C ASP A 115 5.79 -17.12 -28.21
N SER A 116 6.60 -16.83 -27.20
CA SER A 116 7.32 -17.85 -26.45
C SER A 116 6.30 -18.52 -25.55
N ASN A 117 5.54 -19.45 -26.13
CA ASN A 117 4.51 -20.31 -25.55
C ASN A 117 4.32 -20.12 -24.04
N VAL A 118 3.67 -19.01 -23.67
CA VAL A 118 3.44 -18.65 -22.25
C VAL A 118 2.44 -19.62 -21.63
N ASP A 119 1.70 -20.35 -22.47
CA ASP A 119 0.72 -21.37 -22.13
C ASP A 119 1.34 -22.74 -21.75
N ASP A 120 2.64 -22.99 -21.99
CA ASP A 120 3.29 -24.27 -21.61
C ASP A 120 3.66 -24.36 -20.11
N TRP A 121 3.32 -23.35 -19.31
CA TRP A 121 3.62 -23.29 -17.87
C TRP A 121 2.37 -23.39 -16.96
N GLU A 122 1.21 -23.74 -17.50
CA GLU A 122 0.00 -24.10 -16.71
C GLU A 122 -0.05 -25.57 -16.28
#